data_AF-A0A7K7IX08-F1
#
_entry.id   AF-A0A7K7IX08-F1
#
_cell.length_a   1.000
_cell.length_b   1.000
_cell.length_c   1.000
_cell.angle_alpha   90.00
_cell.angle_beta   90.00
_cell.angle_gamma   90.00
#
_symmetry.space_group_name_H-M   'P 1'
#
loop_
_entity.id
_entity.type
_entity.pdbx_description
1 polymer ?
#
loop_
_entity_poly.entity_id
_entity_poly.type
_entity_poly.pdbx_seq_one_letter_code
_entity_poly.pdbx_strand_id
1 'polypeptide(L)'
;MAESAGVELSDEVAALLAEDVCYRLREATQNSSQFLKHTRRRRLTVEDFNRALRWSNVEAVCGCGSQDSLPFRPLRDSDLFFPEDREVNLLELALATNIPKGCA
;
A
#
# COMPACT_ATOMS: atom_id res chain seq x y z
N MET A 1 -3.70 -15.55 2.67
CA MET A 1 -4.60 -14.78 3.56
C MET A 1 -5.58 -15.67 4.31
N ALA A 2 -6.21 -16.67 3.67
CA ALA A 2 -7.09 -17.60 4.38
C ALA A 2 -6.32 -18.37 5.48
N GLU A 3 -5.18 -18.97 5.12
CA GLU A 3 -4.33 -19.70 6.07
C GLU A 3 -3.83 -18.84 7.24
N SER A 4 -3.50 -17.57 7.01
CA SER A 4 -3.10 -16.64 8.09
C SER A 4 -4.25 -16.32 9.05
N ALA A 5 -5.50 -16.53 8.64
CA ALA A 5 -6.68 -16.46 9.49
C ALA A 5 -7.08 -17.84 10.07
N GLY A 6 -6.31 -18.90 9.81
CA GLY A 6 -6.62 -20.27 10.22
C GLY A 6 -7.77 -20.90 9.43
N VAL A 7 -8.05 -20.42 8.22
CA VAL A 7 -9.15 -20.88 7.37
C VAL A 7 -8.61 -21.56 6.12
N GLU A 8 -9.16 -22.74 5.79
CA GLU A 8 -8.95 -23.41 4.52
C GLU A 8 -10.08 -23.07 3.54
N LEU A 9 -9.74 -22.80 2.29
CA LEU A 9 -10.69 -22.51 1.21
C LEU A 9 -10.55 -23.54 0.10
N SER A 10 -11.65 -23.86 -0.57
CA SER A 10 -11.57 -24.62 -1.83
C SER A 10 -11.04 -23.73 -2.96
N ASP A 11 -10.42 -24.36 -3.97
CA ASP A 11 -9.87 -23.66 -5.13
C ASP A 11 -10.94 -22.82 -5.87
N GLU A 12 -12.17 -23.33 -5.95
CA GLU A 12 -13.30 -22.63 -6.58
C GLU A 12 -13.64 -21.33 -5.85
N VAL A 13 -13.73 -21.38 -4.51
CA VAL A 13 -14.04 -20.19 -3.69
C VAL A 13 -12.88 -19.19 -3.74
N ALA A 14 -11.65 -19.69 -3.71
CA ALA A 14 -10.46 -18.85 -3.83
C ALA A 14 -10.41 -18.13 -5.20
N ALA A 15 -10.77 -18.81 -6.29
CA ALA A 15 -10.81 -18.24 -7.63
C ALA A 15 -11.87 -17.13 -7.75
N LEU A 16 -13.09 -17.36 -7.25
CA LEU A 16 -14.16 -16.37 -7.25
C LEU A 16 -13.80 -15.13 -6.41
N LEU A 17 -13.20 -15.33 -5.24
CA LEU A 17 -12.76 -14.23 -4.40
C LEU A 17 -11.63 -13.43 -5.06
N ALA A 18 -10.70 -14.10 -5.72
CA ALA A 18 -9.62 -13.44 -6.46
C ALA A 18 -10.17 -12.56 -7.59
N GLU A 19 -11.23 -13.00 -8.28
CA GLU A 19 -11.89 -12.20 -9.31
C GLU A 19 -12.55 -10.93 -8.75
N ASP A 20 -13.29 -11.04 -7.64
CA ASP A 20 -13.91 -9.88 -6.96
C ASP A 20 -12.85 -8.88 -6.46
N VAL A 21 -11.78 -9.37 -5.82
CA VAL A 21 -10.67 -8.52 -5.35
C VAL A 21 -10.00 -7.81 -6.53
N CYS A 22 -9.75 -8.53 -7.64
CA CYS A 22 -9.19 -7.93 -8.85
C CYS A 22 -10.12 -6.86 -9.44
N TYR A 23 -11.44 -7.07 -9.41
CA TYR A 23 -12.41 -6.09 -9.84
C TYR A 23 -12.34 -4.82 -8.98
N ARG A 24 -12.38 -4.96 -7.65
CA ARG A 24 -12.27 -3.83 -6.71
C ARG A 24 -10.96 -3.06 -6.88
N LEU A 25 -9.85 -3.75 -7.13
CA LEU A 25 -8.56 -3.10 -7.37
C LEU A 25 -8.59 -2.24 -8.64
N ARG A 26 -9.18 -2.74 -9.74
CA ARG A 26 -9.35 -1.98 -10.98
C ARG A 26 -10.27 -0.77 -10.77
N GLU A 27 -11.38 -0.97 -10.06
CA GLU A 27 -12.33 0.11 -9.72
C GLU A 27 -11.63 1.21 -8.89
N ALA A 28 -10.94 0.85 -7.81
CA ALA A 28 -10.20 1.79 -6.97
C ALA A 28 -9.13 2.54 -7.78
N THR A 29 -8.42 1.85 -8.68
CA THR A 29 -7.43 2.47 -9.58
C THR A 29 -8.10 3.47 -10.53
N GLN A 30 -9.24 3.11 -11.12
CA GLN A 30 -9.99 3.99 -12.01
C GLN A 30 -10.50 5.23 -11.29
N ASN A 31 -11.05 5.08 -10.09
CA ASN A 31 -11.52 6.20 -9.26
C ASN A 31 -10.37 7.13 -8.87
N SER A 32 -9.23 6.56 -8.46
CA SER A 32 -8.01 7.31 -8.14
C SER A 32 -7.51 8.13 -9.35
N SER A 33 -7.63 7.58 -10.56
CA SER A 33 -7.24 8.29 -11.80
C SER A 33 -8.05 9.56 -12.04
N GLN A 34 -9.28 9.67 -11.52
CA GLN A 34 -10.07 10.88 -11.63
C GLN A 34 -9.46 12.01 -10.78
N PHE A 35 -9.09 11.72 -9.53
CA PHE A 35 -8.39 12.69 -8.66
C PHE A 35 -7.07 13.15 -9.28
N LEU A 36 -6.31 12.23 -9.88
CA LEU A 36 -5.11 12.56 -10.64
C LEU A 36 -5.40 13.58 -11.75
N LYS A 37 -6.38 13.28 -12.63
CA LYS A 37 -6.76 14.14 -13.77
C LYS A 37 -7.20 15.53 -13.31
N HIS A 38 -8.01 15.63 -12.26
CA HIS A 38 -8.49 16.91 -11.74
C HIS A 38 -7.38 17.78 -11.15
N THR A 39 -6.28 17.18 -10.69
CA THR A 39 -5.11 17.92 -10.20
C THR A 39 -4.09 18.27 -11.30
N ARG A 40 -4.37 17.90 -12.56
CA ARG A 40 -3.47 18.13 -13.73
C ARG A 40 -2.08 17.52 -13.60
N ARG A 41 -1.88 16.57 -12.68
CA ARG A 41 -0.65 15.78 -12.54
C ARG A 41 -0.66 14.61 -13.51
N ARG A 42 0.53 14.07 -13.79
CA ARG A 42 0.72 12.87 -14.62
C ARG A 42 1.10 11.61 -13.83
N ARG A 43 1.53 11.79 -12.57
CA ARG A 43 1.92 10.71 -11.68
C ARG A 43 0.84 10.49 -10.63
N LEU A 44 0.26 9.30 -10.63
CA LEU A 44 -0.67 8.84 -9.60
C LEU A 44 0.07 8.74 -8.26
N THR A 45 -0.50 9.32 -7.21
CA THR A 45 0.10 9.31 -5.87
C THR A 45 -0.77 8.55 -4.88
N VAL A 46 -0.20 8.22 -3.72
CA VAL A 46 -0.92 7.61 -2.60
C VAL A 46 -2.13 8.46 -2.18
N GLU A 47 -2.01 9.78 -2.25
CA GLU A 47 -3.11 10.70 -1.92
C GLU A 47 -4.30 10.58 -2.89
N ASP A 48 -4.06 10.26 -4.16
CA ASP A 48 -5.13 10.00 -5.12
C ASP A 48 -5.93 8.75 -4.73
N PHE A 49 -5.23 7.69 -4.31
CA PHE A 49 -5.84 6.47 -3.77
C PHE A 49 -6.60 6.73 -2.47
N ASN A 50 -6.00 7.43 -1.52
CA ASN A 50 -6.65 7.72 -0.25
C ASN A 50 -7.91 8.58 -0.41
N ARG A 51 -7.96 9.48 -1.39
CA ARG A 51 -9.20 10.19 -1.74
C ARG A 51 -10.26 9.28 -2.34
N ALA A 52 -9.87 8.38 -3.25
CA ALA A 52 -10.79 7.41 -3.83
C ALA A 52 -11.34 6.44 -2.79
N LEU A 53 -10.51 5.93 -1.89
CA LEU A 53 -10.93 5.05 -0.79
C LEU A 53 -11.94 5.75 0.12
N ARG A 54 -11.67 6.99 0.53
CA ARG A 54 -12.61 7.79 1.34
C ARG A 54 -13.95 7.99 0.62
N TRP A 55 -13.92 8.27 -0.67
CA TRP A 55 -15.15 8.41 -1.48
C TRP A 55 -15.95 7.10 -1.52
N SER A 56 -15.26 5.97 -1.56
CA SER A 56 -15.85 4.62 -1.50
C SER A 56 -16.17 4.16 -0.07
N ASN A 57 -16.10 5.04 0.94
CA ASN A 57 -16.34 4.72 2.35
C ASN A 57 -15.42 3.61 2.89
N VAL A 58 -14.20 3.54 2.37
CA VAL A 58 -13.10 2.68 2.82
C VAL A 58 -12.07 3.53 3.55
N GLU A 59 -11.48 2.97 4.61
CA GLU A 59 -10.42 3.64 5.36
C GLU A 59 -9.19 3.93 4.48
N ALA A 60 -8.54 5.06 4.76
CA ALA A 60 -7.31 5.44 4.07
C ALA A 60 -6.14 4.55 4.53
N VAL A 61 -5.23 4.24 3.61
CA VAL A 61 -4.01 3.48 3.94
C VAL A 61 -2.95 4.45 4.47
N CYS A 62 -2.53 4.24 5.71
CA CYS A 62 -1.46 4.99 6.36
C CYS A 62 -0.08 4.33 6.14
N GLY A 63 1.00 5.09 6.34
CA GLY A 63 2.37 4.56 6.27
C GLY A 63 3.06 4.65 4.90
N CYS A 64 2.35 5.04 3.84
CA CYS A 64 2.91 5.12 2.48
C CYS A 64 3.43 6.52 2.08
N GLY A 65 3.74 7.38 3.05
CA GLY A 65 4.17 8.77 2.82
C GLY A 65 5.69 9.00 2.86
N SER A 66 6.48 7.99 3.22
CA SER A 66 7.94 8.14 3.28
C SER A 66 8.54 8.37 1.89
N GLN A 67 9.60 9.18 1.82
CA GLN A 67 10.42 9.28 0.61
C GLN A 67 11.36 8.09 0.47
N ASP A 68 11.56 7.32 1.54
CA ASP A 68 12.38 6.12 1.52
C ASP A 68 11.68 5.04 0.70
N SER A 69 12.45 4.36 -0.15
CA SER A 69 11.98 3.16 -0.83
C SER A 69 11.76 2.06 0.21
N LEU A 70 10.65 1.33 0.08
CA LEU A 70 10.36 0.12 0.86
C LEU A 70 10.64 -1.11 -0.01
N PRO A 71 11.88 -1.62 -0.05
CA PRO A 71 12.21 -2.77 -0.88
C PRO A 71 11.58 -4.05 -0.33
N PHE A 72 11.01 -4.85 -1.24
CA PHE A 72 10.64 -6.23 -0.95
C PHE A 72 11.86 -7.14 -1.12
N ARG A 73 12.23 -7.88 -0.07
CA ARG A 73 13.31 -8.88 -0.11
C ARG A 73 12.74 -10.27 -0.35
N PRO A 74 13.35 -11.07 -1.25
CA PRO A 74 12.99 -12.47 -1.40
C PRO A 74 13.52 -13.29 -0.23
N LEU A 75 12.73 -14.26 0.22
CA LEU A 75 13.18 -15.30 1.14
C LEU A 75 13.80 -16.44 0.33
N ARG A 76 14.99 -16.91 0.76
CA ARG A 76 15.76 -17.94 0.04
C ARG A 76 14.92 -19.22 -0.16
N ASP A 77 15.06 -19.80 -1.35
CA ASP A 77 14.43 -21.07 -1.74
C ASP A 77 12.90 -21.09 -1.58
N SER A 78 12.25 -19.94 -1.70
CA SER A 78 10.79 -19.79 -1.65
C SER A 78 10.31 -18.65 -2.56
N ASP A 79 9.06 -18.70 -2.99
CA ASP A 79 8.40 -17.60 -3.72
C ASP A 79 7.80 -16.55 -2.77
N LEU A 80 8.44 -16.33 -1.60
CA LEU A 80 7.98 -15.41 -0.57
C LEU A 80 8.79 -14.11 -0.59
N PHE A 81 8.08 -13.00 -0.41
CA PHE A 81 8.66 -11.66 -0.34
C PHE A 81 8.18 -10.96 0.93
N PHE A 82 9.05 -10.21 1.57
CA PHE A 82 8.71 -9.42 2.76
C PHE A 82 9.29 -8.00 2.67
N PRO A 83 8.59 -7.00 3.21
CA PRO A 83 9.16 -5.66 3.36
C PRO A 83 10.33 -5.72 4.35
N GLU A 84 11.44 -5.08 4.02
CA GLU A 84 12.54 -4.94 4.97
C GLU A 84 12.13 -3.99 6.09
N ASP A 85 11.85 -4.54 7.28
CA ASP A 85 11.58 -3.74 8.47
C ASP A 85 12.90 -3.45 9.19
N ARG A 86 13.31 -2.19 9.17
CA ARG A 86 14.53 -1.74 9.86
C ARG A 86 14.14 -1.18 11.21
N GLU A 87 14.74 -1.72 12.26
CA GLU A 87 14.60 -1.16 13.59
C GLU A 87 15.11 0.29 13.61
N VAL A 88 14.27 1.17 14.14
CA VAL A 88 14.59 2.59 14.28
C VAL A 88 14.93 2.86 15.74
N ASN A 89 16.13 3.36 16.00
CA ASN A 89 16.47 3.88 17.32
C ASN A 89 15.79 5.24 17.53
N LEU A 90 14.73 5.25 18.33
CA LEU A 90 13.94 6.45 18.59
C LEU A 90 14.74 7.57 19.29
N LEU A 91 15.71 7.21 20.14
CA LEU A 91 16.55 8.20 20.82
C LEU A 91 17.49 8.90 19.83
N GLU A 92 18.13 8.12 18.95
CA GLU A 92 18.99 8.66 17.91
C GLU A 92 18.19 9.53 16.92
N LEU A 93 17.02 9.05 16.50
CA LEU A 93 16.13 9.80 15.60
C LEU A 93 15.69 11.13 16.23
N ALA A 94 15.32 11.14 17.51
CA ALA A 94 14.87 12.35 18.20
C ALA A 94 16.00 13.37 18.40
N LEU A 95 17.24 12.92 18.57
CA LEU A 95 18.42 13.77 18.76
C LEU A 95 19.07 14.19 17.44
N ALA A 96 18.69 13.59 16.32
CA ALA A 96 19.23 13.93 15.00
C ALA A 96 18.92 15.40 14.67
N THR A 97 19.95 16.19 14.40
CA THR A 97 19.84 17.61 14.02
C THR A 97 19.42 17.82 12.56
N ASN A 98 18.99 16.75 11.88
CA ASN A 98 18.57 16.79 10.50
C ASN A 98 17.18 17.42 10.42
N ILE A 99 17.12 18.71 10.06
CA ILE A 99 15.86 19.38 9.77
C ILE A 99 15.23 18.67 8.56
N PRO A 100 13.96 18.21 8.65
CA PRO A 100 13.29 17.63 7.50
C PRO A 100 13.32 18.64 6.36
N LYS A 101 13.96 18.27 5.24
CA LYS A 101 13.85 19.05 4.01
C LYS A 101 12.37 18.95 3.62
N GLY A 102 11.68 20.09 3.56
CA GLY A 102 10.22 20.15 3.48
C GLY A 102 9.63 19.14 2.49
N CYS A 103 8.56 18.46 2.91
CA CYS A 103 7.79 17.56 2.06
C CYS A 103 7.10 18.40 0.96
N ALA A 104 7.63 18.37 -0.26
CA ALA A 104 6.97 18.91 -1.45
C ALA A 104 6.08 17.85 -2.10
#